data_AF-A0AAJ7FLH1-F1
#
_entry.id   AF-A0AAJ7FLH1-F1
#
_cell.length_a   1.000
_cell.length_b   1.000
_cell.length_c   1.000
_cell.angle_alpha   90.00
_cell.angle_beta   90.00
_cell.angle_gamma   90.00
#
_symmetry.space_group_name_H-M   'P 1'
#
loop_
_entity.id
_entity.type
_entity.pdbx_description
1 polymer ?
#
loop_
_entity_poly.entity_id
_entity_poly.type
_entity_poly.pdbx_seq_one_letter_code
_entity_poly.pdbx_strand_id
1 'polypeptide(L)'
;MARSRGVFEIIFKNFVNSIKPEVRPRKFMGEDYFGTKYYERPRASVSTRMRAERFFVPVVKEDHEQEIPPEWMAWLRFRRRDPPTEEEVKKNYIAMLTVQKKAAELEALETPVQTLPEKSAIQKVEENSNGPIQYPVHDEYKDCGSNYQVKIKK
;
A
#
# COMPACT_ATOMS: atom_id res chain seq x y z
N MET A 1 33.79 1.23 -45.76
CA MET A 1 34.70 0.90 -44.65
C MET A 1 33.91 1.04 -43.35
N ALA A 2 33.79 -0.02 -42.55
CA ALA A 2 33.08 0.03 -41.28
C ALA A 2 33.93 0.79 -40.24
N ARG A 3 33.43 1.91 -39.72
CA ARG A 3 34.07 2.61 -38.58
C ARG A 3 33.96 1.71 -37.35
N SER A 4 35.09 1.20 -36.86
CA SER A 4 35.17 0.59 -35.54
C SER A 4 34.80 1.68 -34.51
N ARG A 5 33.79 1.42 -33.68
CA ARG A 5 33.44 2.34 -32.60
C ARG A 5 34.56 2.30 -31.57
N GLY A 6 35.27 3.41 -31.38
CA GLY A 6 36.40 3.48 -30.48
C GLY A 6 35.98 3.19 -29.04
N VAL A 7 36.58 2.19 -28.40
CA VAL A 7 36.29 1.81 -27.01
C VAL A 7 36.52 3.00 -26.06
N PHE A 8 37.59 3.77 -26.28
CA PHE A 8 37.89 4.98 -25.50
C PHE A 8 36.85 6.09 -25.66
N GLU A 9 36.28 6.25 -26.86
CA GLU A 9 35.22 7.23 -27.12
C GLU A 9 33.94 6.88 -26.33
N ILE A 10 33.62 5.58 -26.24
CA ILE A 10 32.50 5.08 -25.43
C ILE A 10 32.77 5.32 -23.94
N ILE A 11 33.96 5.01 -23.45
CA ILE A 11 34.33 5.22 -22.04
C ILE A 11 34.25 6.70 -21.68
N PHE A 12 34.83 7.59 -22.49
CA PHE A 12 34.81 9.02 -22.24
C PHE A 12 33.40 9.61 -22.32
N LYS A 13 32.59 9.18 -23.29
CA LYS A 13 31.17 9.57 -23.39
C LYS A 13 30.39 9.15 -22.15
N ASN A 14 30.59 7.92 -21.65
CA ASN A 14 29.93 7.44 -20.44
C ASN A 14 30.37 8.23 -19.20
N PHE A 15 31.66 8.58 -19.10
CA PHE A 15 32.20 9.40 -18.02
C PHE A 15 31.64 10.83 -18.00
N VAL A 16 31.57 11.49 -19.16
CA VAL A 16 30.96 12.82 -19.27
C VAL A 16 29.46 12.75 -18.96
N ASN A 17 28.79 11.69 -19.40
CA ASN A 17 27.38 11.45 -19.09
C ASN A 17 27.13 11.19 -17.59
N SER A 18 28.08 10.57 -16.87
CA SER A 18 27.94 10.35 -15.42
C SER A 18 28.12 11.62 -14.57
N ILE A 19 28.79 12.65 -15.09
CA ILE A 19 28.99 13.93 -14.39
C ILE A 19 27.84 14.90 -14.66
N LYS A 20 27.14 14.77 -15.78
CA LYS A 20 25.99 15.62 -16.10
C LYS A 20 24.80 15.27 -15.21
N PRO A 21 24.21 16.23 -14.48
CA PRO A 21 23.01 15.96 -13.70
C PRO A 21 21.87 15.58 -14.64
N GLU A 22 21.31 14.40 -14.44
CA GLU A 22 20.16 13.93 -15.23
C GLU A 22 18.89 14.64 -14.75
N VAL A 23 18.58 15.78 -15.35
CA VAL A 23 17.33 16.52 -15.06
C VAL A 23 16.18 15.85 -15.81
N ARG A 24 15.59 14.84 -15.18
CA ARG A 24 14.38 14.19 -15.69
C ARG A 24 13.15 15.06 -15.41
N PRO A 25 12.35 15.42 -16.42
CA PRO A 25 11.15 16.21 -16.21
C PRO A 25 10.17 15.44 -15.32
N ARG A 26 9.52 16.17 -14.41
CA ARG A 26 8.48 15.65 -13.53
C ARG A 26 7.14 15.99 -14.16
N LYS A 27 6.30 15.00 -14.43
CA LYS A 27 4.96 15.21 -14.96
C LYS A 27 3.99 15.36 -13.79
N PHE A 28 3.29 16.50 -13.71
CA PHE A 28 2.25 16.72 -12.71
C PHE A 28 1.05 15.81 -12.99
N MET A 29 0.58 15.11 -11.95
CA MET A 29 -0.55 14.17 -12.04
C MET A 29 -1.83 14.71 -11.40
N GLY A 30 -1.69 15.45 -10.31
CA GLY A 30 -2.83 15.99 -9.57
C GLY A 30 -2.46 16.42 -8.16
N GLU A 31 -3.48 16.88 -7.44
CA GLU A 31 -3.42 17.39 -6.08
C GLU A 31 -4.51 16.72 -5.24
N ASP A 32 -4.27 16.51 -3.94
CA ASP A 32 -5.26 16.00 -3.00
C ASP A 32 -6.02 17.11 -2.26
N TYR A 33 -6.90 16.73 -1.33
CA TYR A 33 -7.61 17.68 -0.46
C TYR A 33 -6.72 18.29 0.65
N PHE A 34 -5.50 17.80 0.84
CA PHE A 34 -4.51 18.36 1.77
C PHE A 34 -3.60 19.39 1.09
N GLY A 35 -3.62 19.50 -0.24
CA GLY A 35 -2.73 20.36 -1.03
C GLY A 35 -1.41 19.69 -1.44
N THR A 36 -1.28 18.37 -1.22
CA THR A 36 -0.12 17.58 -1.62
C THR A 36 -0.09 17.38 -3.13
N LYS A 37 1.05 17.63 -3.76
CA LYS A 37 1.20 17.54 -5.23
C LYS A 37 1.88 16.24 -5.62
N TYR A 38 1.28 15.52 -6.57
CA TYR A 38 1.77 14.23 -7.05
C TYR A 38 2.39 14.33 -8.43
N TYR A 39 3.49 13.60 -8.60
CA TYR A 39 4.28 13.62 -9.82
C TYR A 39 4.68 12.22 -10.26
N GLU A 40 4.84 12.07 -11.57
CA GLU A 40 5.45 10.91 -12.20
C GLU A 40 6.72 11.34 -12.93
N ARG A 41 7.80 10.59 -12.76
CA ARG A 41 9.05 10.77 -13.49
C ARG A 41 9.28 9.57 -14.40
N PRO A 42 9.62 9.79 -15.68
CA PRO A 42 9.92 8.70 -16.60
C PRO A 42 11.16 7.91 -16.14
N ARG A 43 11.26 6.69 -16.65
CA ARG A 43 12.36 5.75 -16.40
C ARG A 43 13.69 6.44 -16.74
N ALA A 44 14.69 6.33 -15.85
CA ALA A 44 16.05 6.85 -16.12
C ALA A 44 16.79 6.05 -17.19
N SER A 45 16.57 4.73 -17.19
CA SER A 45 17.22 3.80 -18.10
C SER A 45 16.26 3.35 -19.19
N VAL A 46 16.84 3.05 -20.36
CA VAL A 46 16.17 2.35 -21.47
C VAL A 46 15.79 0.91 -21.07
N SER A 47 16.28 0.40 -19.94
CA SER A 47 15.92 -0.93 -19.44
C SER A 47 14.42 -1.07 -19.18
N THR A 48 13.80 -2.02 -19.88
CA THR A 48 12.37 -2.35 -19.80
C THR A 48 11.92 -2.76 -18.41
N ARG A 49 12.85 -3.24 -17.55
CA ARG A 49 12.54 -3.74 -16.21
C ARG A 49 12.23 -2.62 -15.20
N MET A 50 12.59 -1.38 -15.49
CA MET A 50 12.42 -0.26 -14.56
C MET A 50 11.07 0.45 -14.78
N ARG A 51 10.31 0.64 -13.72
CA ARG A 51 9.03 1.38 -13.75
C ARG A 51 9.29 2.89 -13.67
N ALA A 52 8.32 3.68 -14.15
CA ALA A 52 8.32 5.11 -13.91
C ALA A 52 8.24 5.37 -12.40
N GLU A 53 8.96 6.36 -11.91
CA GLU A 53 9.03 6.70 -10.50
C GLU A 53 7.82 7.58 -10.15
N ARG A 54 7.07 7.22 -9.10
CA ARG A 54 5.92 7.98 -8.62
C ARG A 54 6.24 8.50 -7.23
N PHE A 55 6.06 9.80 -7.02
CA PHE A 55 6.38 10.44 -5.76
C PHE A 55 5.49 11.67 -5.56
N PHE A 56 5.47 12.19 -4.34
CA PHE A 56 4.77 13.41 -3.99
C PHE A 56 5.75 14.44 -3.45
N VAL A 57 5.31 15.69 -3.42
CA VAL A 57 6.01 16.78 -2.73
C VAL A 57 5.16 17.15 -1.52
N PRO A 58 5.67 16.98 -0.29
CA PRO A 58 4.92 17.34 0.91
C PRO A 58 4.67 18.85 0.93
N VAL A 59 3.57 19.27 1.56
CA VAL A 59 3.21 20.68 1.69
C VAL A 59 4.25 21.40 2.55
N VAL A 60 4.63 20.76 3.65
CA VAL A 60 5.73 21.18 4.53
C VAL A 60 6.94 20.34 4.18
N LYS A 61 8.03 20.97 3.72
CA LYS A 61 9.20 20.27 3.14
C LYS A 61 9.88 19.28 4.10
N GLU A 62 9.77 19.52 5.40
CA GLU A 62 10.41 18.73 6.46
C GLU A 62 9.46 17.73 7.14
N ASP A 63 8.19 17.72 6.75
CA ASP A 63 7.22 16.78 7.30
C ASP A 63 7.25 15.47 6.51
N HIS A 64 7.81 14.44 7.15
CA HIS A 64 7.89 13.08 6.61
C HIS A 64 6.73 12.20 7.08
N GLU A 65 5.93 12.65 8.04
CA GLU A 65 4.83 11.91 8.65
C GLU A 65 3.46 12.36 8.12
N GLN A 66 3.44 13.23 7.10
CA GLN A 66 2.24 13.71 6.46
C GLN A 66 1.31 12.55 6.04
N GLU A 67 0.05 12.64 6.47
CA GLU A 67 -0.98 11.68 6.07
C GLU A 67 -1.29 11.79 4.58
N ILE A 68 -1.38 10.63 3.92
CA ILE A 68 -1.63 10.53 2.49
C ILE A 68 -3.00 9.87 2.30
N PRO A 69 -3.89 10.42 1.45
CA PRO A 69 -5.16 9.78 1.16
C PRO A 69 -4.96 8.37 0.60
N PRO A 70 -5.80 7.38 0.99
CA PRO A 70 -5.64 5.98 0.57
C PRO A 70 -5.57 5.78 -0.94
N GLU A 71 -6.30 6.61 -1.69
CA GLU A 71 -6.33 6.60 -3.15
C GLU A 71 -4.97 6.88 -3.78
N TRP A 72 -4.33 7.94 -3.29
CA TRP A 72 -3.01 8.35 -3.73
C TRP A 72 -1.94 7.37 -3.25
N MET A 73 -2.09 6.80 -2.04
CA MET A 73 -1.20 5.72 -1.58
C MET A 73 -1.26 4.50 -2.50
N ALA A 74 -2.45 4.10 -2.96
CA ALA A 74 -2.60 2.98 -3.89
C ALA A 74 -1.91 3.25 -5.23
N TRP A 75 -2.02 4.48 -5.74
CA TRP A 75 -1.34 4.90 -6.97
C TRP A 75 0.19 4.98 -6.82
N LEU A 76 0.69 5.58 -5.74
CA LEU A 76 2.13 5.65 -5.42
C LEU A 76 2.77 4.25 -5.31
N ARG A 77 2.04 3.29 -4.73
CA ARG A 77 2.48 1.90 -4.60
C ARG A 77 2.26 1.04 -5.84
N PHE A 78 1.90 1.65 -6.97
CA PHE A 78 1.62 0.95 -8.24
C PHE A 78 0.51 -0.11 -8.16
N ARG A 79 -0.39 -0.02 -7.17
CA ARG A 79 -1.60 -0.86 -7.15
C ARG A 79 -2.60 -0.39 -8.21
N ARG A 80 -2.64 0.92 -8.46
CA ARG A 80 -3.43 1.54 -9.54
C ARG A 80 -2.52 1.94 -10.69
N ARG A 81 -3.01 1.80 -11.93
CA ARG A 81 -2.30 2.28 -13.12
C ARG A 81 -2.42 3.79 -13.24
N ASP A 82 -3.65 4.28 -13.20
CA ASP A 82 -4.02 5.69 -13.41
C ASP A 82 -4.18 6.41 -12.07
N PRO A 83 -3.86 7.71 -12.00
CA PRO A 83 -4.06 8.51 -10.79
C PRO A 83 -5.55 8.64 -10.46
N PRO A 84 -5.91 8.83 -9.19
CA PRO A 84 -7.30 9.03 -8.80
C PRO A 84 -7.84 10.36 -9.35
N THR A 85 -9.13 10.38 -9.68
CA THR A 85 -9.82 11.58 -10.18
C THR A 85 -10.25 12.47 -9.01
N GLU A 86 -10.30 13.79 -9.20
CA GLU A 86 -10.76 14.72 -8.16
C GLU A 86 -12.16 14.40 -7.62
N GLU A 87 -13.08 13.98 -8.48
CA GLU A 87 -14.42 13.58 -8.08
C GLU A 87 -14.43 12.32 -7.19
N GLU A 88 -13.56 11.36 -7.49
CA GLU A 88 -13.41 10.12 -6.71
C GLU A 88 -12.89 10.46 -5.31
N VAL A 89 -11.83 11.28 -5.25
CA VAL A 89 -11.24 11.75 -4.00
C VAL A 89 -12.29 12.48 -3.14
N LYS A 90 -13.10 13.36 -3.74
CA LYS A 90 -14.19 14.07 -3.04
C LYS A 90 -15.25 13.11 -2.50
N LYS A 91 -15.70 12.14 -3.30
CA LYS A 91 -16.70 11.13 -2.88
C LYS A 91 -16.20 10.32 -1.68
N ASN A 92 -14.94 9.91 -1.71
CA ASN A 92 -14.36 9.10 -0.64
C ASN A 92 -14.14 9.92 0.64
N TYR A 93 -13.78 11.20 0.51
CA TYR A 93 -13.72 12.11 1.63
C TYR A 93 -15.08 12.28 2.32
N ILE A 94 -16.15 12.47 1.54
CA ILE A 94 -17.52 12.54 2.07
C ILE A 94 -17.88 11.23 2.78
N ALA A 95 -17.59 10.08 2.17
CA ALA A 95 -17.85 8.76 2.77
C ALA A 95 -17.15 8.61 4.12
N MET A 96 -15.86 8.95 4.21
CA MET A 96 -15.09 8.94 5.46
C MET A 96 -15.75 9.80 6.55
N LEU A 97 -16.13 11.04 6.22
CA LEU A 97 -16.80 11.94 7.16
C LEU A 97 -18.15 11.38 7.64
N THR A 98 -18.92 10.75 6.75
CA THR A 98 -20.21 10.15 7.14
C THR A 98 -20.03 8.95 8.07
N VAL A 99 -19.00 8.12 7.85
CA VAL A 99 -18.68 6.99 8.72
C VAL A 99 -18.23 7.48 10.09
N GLN A 100 -17.39 8.51 10.14
CA GLN A 100 -16.94 9.11 11.39
C GLN A 100 -18.10 9.67 12.22
N LYS A 101 -19.05 10.37 11.59
CA LYS A 101 -20.25 10.89 12.26
C LYS A 101 -21.11 9.75 12.84
N LYS A 102 -21.38 8.73 12.02
CA LYS A 102 -22.17 7.57 12.46
C LYS A 102 -21.49 6.81 13.59
N ALA A 103 -20.17 6.65 13.54
CA ALA A 103 -19.40 6.01 14.60
C ALA A 103 -19.51 6.79 15.91
N ALA A 104 -19.35 8.11 15.88
CA ALA A 104 -19.51 8.96 17.06
C ALA A 104 -20.94 8.92 17.65
N GLU A 105 -21.96 8.87 16.79
CA GLU A 105 -23.36 8.70 17.23
C GLU A 105 -23.56 7.36 17.95
N LEU A 106 -22.98 6.26 17.45
CA LEU A 106 -23.03 4.95 18.09
C LEU A 106 -22.27 4.93 19.42
N GLU A 107 -21.06 5.48 19.47
CA GLU A 107 -20.26 5.58 20.70
C GLU A 107 -20.99 6.39 21.80
N ALA A 108 -21.70 7.46 21.41
CA ALA A 108 -22.51 8.26 22.33
C ALA A 108 -23.76 7.51 22.84
N LEU A 109 -24.35 6.64 22.02
CA LEU A 109 -25.47 5.78 22.42
C LEU A 109 -25.01 4.63 23.33
N GLU A 110 -23.82 4.10 23.11
CA GLU A 110 -23.23 2.99 23.88
C GLU A 110 -22.71 3.42 25.27
N THR A 111 -22.43 4.70 25.47
CA THR A 111 -21.97 5.26 26.75
C THR A 111 -23.16 5.75 27.61
N PRO A 112 -23.87 4.83 28.31
CA PRO A 112 -23.64 4.68 29.75
C PRO A 112 -23.88 3.25 30.31
N VAL A 113 -23.53 2.16 29.60
CA VAL A 113 -23.79 0.78 30.11
C VAL A 113 -22.55 0.02 30.57
N GLN A 114 -21.32 0.38 30.18
CA GLN A 114 -20.15 -0.46 30.51
C GLN A 114 -18.90 0.31 30.90
N THR A 115 -18.94 0.99 32.06
CA THR A 115 -17.76 0.97 32.94
C THR A 115 -17.74 -0.36 33.70
N LEU A 116 -17.55 -1.46 32.97
CA LEU A 116 -17.18 -2.76 33.54
C LEU A 116 -15.88 -3.19 32.84
N PRO A 117 -14.86 -3.63 33.58
CA PRO A 117 -13.50 -3.78 33.07
C PRO A 117 -13.39 -4.97 32.11
N GLU A 118 -13.70 -4.81 30.84
CA GLU A 118 -13.45 -5.82 29.79
C GLU A 118 -11.97 -5.89 29.36
N LYS A 119 -11.03 -5.70 30.30
CA LYS A 119 -9.71 -6.35 30.22
C LYS A 119 -9.72 -7.74 30.89
N SER A 120 -10.84 -8.19 31.44
CA SER A 120 -10.97 -9.52 32.07
C SER A 120 -11.65 -10.59 31.21
N ALA A 121 -11.92 -10.34 29.92
CA ALA A 121 -12.38 -11.38 29.00
C ALA A 121 -11.24 -12.06 28.22
N ILE A 122 -9.97 -11.82 28.61
CA ILE A 122 -8.98 -12.89 28.54
C ILE A 122 -9.34 -13.82 29.69
N GLN A 123 -10.27 -14.74 29.42
CA GLN A 123 -10.47 -15.89 30.28
C GLN A 123 -9.09 -16.47 30.52
N LYS A 124 -8.68 -16.57 31.79
CA LYS A 124 -7.49 -17.33 32.17
C LYS A 124 -7.71 -18.75 31.68
N VAL A 125 -7.22 -19.04 30.48
CA VAL A 125 -7.02 -20.42 30.03
C VAL A 125 -5.93 -20.92 30.96
N GLU A 126 -6.31 -21.83 31.85
CA GLU A 126 -5.38 -22.48 32.76
C GLU A 126 -4.21 -23.04 31.94
N GLU A 127 -3.03 -22.51 32.22
CA GLU A 127 -1.75 -22.94 31.64
C GLU A 127 -1.44 -24.37 32.11
N ASN A 128 -2.08 -25.36 31.51
CA ASN A 128 -1.73 -26.75 31.68
C ASN A 128 -1.35 -27.34 30.32
N SER A 129 -0.07 -27.14 29.99
CA SER A 129 0.81 -27.96 29.16
C SER A 129 1.63 -27.11 28.18
N ASN A 130 2.95 -27.28 28.28
CA ASN A 130 3.94 -26.67 27.39
C ASN A 130 3.70 -27.12 25.93
N GLY A 131 2.90 -26.37 25.18
CA GLY A 131 2.65 -26.60 23.76
C GLY A 131 2.16 -25.33 23.05
N PRO A 132 2.39 -25.18 21.74
CA PRO A 132 1.93 -24.02 20.98
C PRO A 132 0.40 -23.94 20.96
N ILE A 133 -0.12 -22.71 21.01
CA ILE A 133 -1.53 -22.32 21.08
C ILE A 133 -2.40 -23.19 20.15
N GLN A 134 -3.34 -23.96 20.71
CA GLN A 134 -4.28 -24.80 19.95
C GLN A 134 -5.44 -23.96 19.42
N TYR A 135 -5.57 -23.87 18.10
CA TYR A 135 -6.71 -23.26 17.42
C TYR A 135 -7.97 -24.15 17.52
N PRO A 136 -9.19 -23.58 17.53
CA PRO A 136 -10.42 -24.35 17.56
C PRO A 136 -10.52 -25.26 16.33
N VAL A 137 -10.61 -26.57 16.58
CA VAL A 137 -10.78 -27.57 15.51
C VAL A 137 -12.27 -27.69 15.20
N HIS A 138 -12.67 -27.22 14.02
CA HIS A 138 -14.03 -27.36 13.52
C HIS A 138 -14.37 -28.83 13.29
N ASP A 139 -15.63 -29.20 13.58
CA ASP A 139 -16.12 -30.59 13.51
C ASP A 139 -15.87 -31.24 12.14
N GLU A 140 -15.92 -30.44 11.07
CA GLU A 140 -15.69 -30.86 9.68
C GLU A 140 -14.29 -31.44 9.42
N TYR A 141 -13.30 -31.14 10.28
CA TYR A 141 -11.92 -31.56 10.13
C TYR A 141 -11.49 -32.66 11.11
N LYS A 142 -12.35 -33.09 12.03
CA LYS A 142 -12.01 -34.10 13.04
C LYS A 142 -11.70 -35.48 12.44
N ASP A 143 -12.24 -35.77 11.24
CA ASP A 143 -12.11 -37.06 10.56
C ASP A 143 -11.19 -37.04 9.34
N CYS A 144 -10.34 -36.01 9.18
CA CYS A 144 -9.40 -35.95 8.07
C CYS A 144 -8.33 -37.05 8.17
N GLY A 145 -8.59 -38.20 7.53
CA GLY A 145 -7.69 -39.35 7.54
C GLY A 145 -8.37 -40.71 7.50
N SER A 146 -9.69 -40.79 7.70
CA SER A 146 -10.42 -42.07 7.61
C SER A 146 -11.16 -42.21 6.28
N ASN A 147 -10.55 -42.96 5.35
CA ASN A 147 -11.13 -43.46 4.09
C ASN A 147 -11.76 -42.43 3.12
N TYR A 148 -10.93 -41.64 2.43
CA TYR A 148 -11.34 -40.98 1.19
C TYR A 148 -11.30 -41.97 0.01
N GLN A 149 -12.47 -42.46 -0.45
CA GLN A 149 -12.57 -43.25 -1.69
C GLN A 149 -13.00 -42.37 -2.87
N VAL A 150 -12.09 -42.19 -3.84
CA VAL A 150 -12.38 -41.52 -5.11
C VAL A 150 -13.37 -42.36 -5.90
N LYS A 151 -14.64 -41.90 -6.01
CA LYS A 151 -15.62 -42.53 -6.89
C LYS A 151 -15.36 -42.14 -8.34
N ILE A 152 -14.61 -42.96 -9.07
CA ILE A 152 -14.46 -42.81 -10.53
C ILE A 152 -15.77 -43.32 -11.17
N LYS A 153 -16.54 -42.43 -11.78
CA LYS A 153 -17.69 -42.83 -12.62
C LYS A 153 -17.16 -43.35 -13.97
N LYS A 154 -17.56 -44.57 -14.34
CA LYS A 154 -17.43 -45.10 -15.71
C LYS A 154 -18.53 -44.53 -16.59
#